data_AF-A0A661MGI1-F1
#
_entry.id   AF-A0A661MGI1-F1
#
_cell.length_a   1.000
_cell.length_b   1.000
_cell.length_c   1.000
_cell.angle_alpha   90.00
_cell.angle_beta   90.00
_cell.angle_gamma   90.00
#
_symmetry.space_group_name_H-M   'P 1'
#
loop_
_entity.id
_entity.type
_entity.pdbx_description
1 polymer ?
#
loop_
_entity_poly.entity_id
_entity_poly.type
_entity_poly.pdbx_seq_one_letter_code
_entity_poly.pdbx_strand_id
1 'polypeptide(L)' 'MKIDDVKNICVVGAGNMGHQISLLCAIHGYKTTCTDISEEMLKKAENFADTYLPGRVAKGKMTEEQA' A
#
# COMPACT_ATOMS: atom_id res chain seq x y z
N MET A 1 20.17 6.14 -13.52
CA MET A 1 19.40 5.59 -12.39
C MET A 1 19.47 4.09 -12.46
N LYS A 2 19.88 3.43 -11.38
CA LYS A 2 19.84 1.99 -11.18
C LYS A 2 18.61 1.64 -10.35
N ILE A 3 18.25 0.36 -10.31
CA ILE A 3 17.08 -0.09 -9.55
C ILE A 3 17.19 0.26 -8.06
N ASP A 4 18.38 0.18 -7.48
CA ASP A 4 18.65 0.47 -6.07
C ASP A 4 18.47 1.95 -5.70
N ASP A 5 18.45 2.84 -6.69
CA ASP A 5 18.25 4.29 -6.50
C ASP A 5 16.78 4.63 -6.22
N VAL A 6 15.84 3.72 -6.46
CA VAL A 6 14.41 3.96 -6.25
C VAL A 6 14.11 3.97 -4.75
N LYS A 7 13.71 5.14 -4.22
CA LYS A 7 13.31 5.31 -2.81
C LYS A 7 11.84 5.71 -2.64
N ASN A 8 11.26 6.34 -3.65
CA ASN A 8 9.89 6.84 -3.64
C ASN A 8 9.12 6.21 -4.79
N ILE A 9 7.91 5.73 -4.51
CA ILE A 9 7.01 5.14 -5.50
C ILE A 9 5.70 5.91 -5.47
N CYS A 10 5.23 6.36 -6.64
CA CYS A 10 3.89 6.92 -6.79
C CYS A 10 3.06 5.98 -7.65
N VAL A 11 1.94 5.51 -7.10
CA VAL A 11 0.95 4.70 -7.81
C VAL A 11 -0.20 5.63 -8.20
N VAL A 12 -0.46 5.73 -9.50
CA VAL A 12 -1.54 6.53 -10.07
C VAL A 12 -2.72 5.61 -10.37
N GLY A 13 -3.82 5.84 -9.67
CA GLY A 13 -5.02 4.99 -9.61
C GLY A 13 -5.07 4.19 -8.32
N ALA A 14 -6.18 4.30 -7.58
CA ALA A 14 -6.44 3.64 -6.30
C ALA A 14 -7.50 2.50 -6.42
N GLY A 15 -7.78 2.02 -7.63
CA GLY A 15 -8.61 0.83 -7.85
C GLY A 15 -7.97 -0.46 -7.33
N ASN A 16 -8.63 -1.60 -7.58
CA ASN A 16 -8.29 -2.90 -6.99
C ASN A 16 -6.78 -3.25 -7.05
N MET A 17 -6.14 -3.00 -8.19
CA MET A 17 -4.71 -3.25 -8.37
C MET A 17 -3.86 -2.16 -7.71
N GLY A 18 -4.26 -0.89 -7.85
CA GLY A 18 -3.46 0.26 -7.43
C GLY A 18 -3.22 0.30 -5.93
N HIS A 19 -4.28 0.13 -5.13
CA HIS A 19 -4.12 0.10 -3.68
C HIS A 19 -3.32 -1.11 -3.18
N GLN A 20 -3.42 -2.27 -3.86
CA GLN A 20 -2.62 -3.45 -3.51
C GLN A 20 -1.14 -3.29 -3.84
N ILE A 21 -0.83 -2.75 -5.02
CA ILE A 21 0.55 -2.43 -5.42
C ILE A 21 1.15 -1.40 -4.46
N SER A 22 0.40 -0.34 -4.17
CA SER A 22 0.83 0.70 -3.22
C SER A 22 1.15 0.11 -1.84
N LEU A 23 0.24 -0.71 -1.32
CA LEU A 23 0.43 -1.34 -0.01
C LEU A 23 1.64 -2.29 -0.02
N LEU A 24 1.81 -3.10 -1.07
CA LEU A 24 2.95 -4.01 -1.21
C LEU A 24 4.28 -3.25 -1.19
N CYS A 25 4.38 -2.14 -1.94
CA CYS A 25 5.55 -1.28 -1.95
C CYS A 25 5.85 -0.70 -0.56
N ALA A 26 4.81 -0.21 0.14
CA ALA A 26 4.94 0.33 1.49
C ALA A 26 5.46 -0.71 2.48
N ILE A 27 4.90 -1.93 2.48
CA ILE A 27 5.32 -3.04 3.34
C ILE A 27 6.80 -3.42 3.13
N HIS A 28 7.31 -3.26 1.90
CA HIS A 28 8.71 -3.56 1.57
C HIS A 28 9.65 -2.36 1.75
N GLY A 29 9.20 -1.31 2.45
CA GLY A 29 10.05 -0.20 2.88
C GLY A 29 10.23 0.94 1.87
N TYR A 30 9.45 0.95 0.78
CA TYR A 30 9.44 2.10 -0.12
C TYR A 30 8.52 3.19 0.40
N LYS A 31 8.98 4.45 0.34
CA LYS A 31 8.10 5.60 0.58
C LYS A 31 7.09 5.68 -0.56
N THR A 32 5.86 5.26 -0.29
CA THR A 32 4.85 5.06 -1.33
C THR A 32 3.71 6.07 -1.20
N THR A 33 3.24 6.58 -2.32
CA THR A 33 2.06 7.45 -2.42
C THR A 33 1.06 6.82 -3.39
N CYS A 34 -0.19 6.70 -2.98
CA CYS A 34 -1.30 6.29 -3.85
C CYS A 34 -2.15 7.53 -4.16
N THR A 35 -2.45 7.76 -5.42
CA THR A 35 -3.25 8.92 -5.86
C THR A 35 -4.39 8.46 -6.75
N ASP A 36 -5.52 9.16 -6.69
CA ASP A 36 -6.65 8.95 -7.59
C ASP A 36 -7.40 10.28 -7.74
N ILE A 37 -8.15 10.43 -8.83
CA ILE A 37 -9.04 11.57 -9.04
C ILE A 37 -10.31 11.46 -8.20
N SER A 38 -10.65 10.24 -7.77
CA SER A 38 -11.84 9.94 -6.98
C SER A 38 -11.49 9.81 -5.50
N GLU A 39 -12.01 10.71 -4.68
CA GLU A 39 -11.92 10.63 -3.21
C GLU A 39 -12.55 9.33 -2.68
N GLU A 40 -13.62 8.83 -3.33
CA GLU A 40 -14.24 7.55 -2.97
C GLU A 40 -13.27 6.38 -3.14
N MET A 41 -12.47 6.38 -4.22
CA MET A 41 -11.48 5.33 -4.48
C MET A 41 -10.33 5.41 -3.48
N LEU A 42 -9.91 6.63 -3.11
CA LEU A 42 -8.92 6.82 -2.04
C LEU A 42 -9.42 6.27 -0.70
N LYS A 43 -10.66 6.58 -0.30
CA LYS A 43 -11.26 6.03 0.93
C LYS A 43 -11.37 4.51 0.90
N LYS A 44 -11.70 3.92 -0.26
CA LYS A 44 -11.71 2.45 -0.42
C LYS A 44 -10.32 1.84 -0.25
N ALA A 45 -9.28 2.51 -0.77
CA ALA A 45 -7.90 2.08 -0.62
C ALA A 45 -7.43 2.15 0.84
N GLU A 46 -7.76 3.22 1.55
CA GLU A 46 -7.50 3.39 2.99
C GLU A 46 -8.18 2.28 3.81
N ASN A 47 -9.50 2.11 3.64
CA ASN A 47 -10.26 1.05 4.32
C ASN A 47 -9.73 -0.36 4.02
N PHE A 48 -9.23 -0.58 2.80
CA PHE A 48 -8.58 -1.85 2.46
C PHE A 48 -7.31 -2.05 3.29
N ALA A 49 -6.44 -1.05 3.42
CA ALA A 49 -5.22 -1.17 4.24
C ALA A 49 -5.57 -1.44 5.71
N ASP A 50 -6.52 -0.68 6.27
CA ASP A 50 -6.98 -0.79 7.66
C ASP A 50 -7.54 -2.16 8.02
N THR A 51 -8.14 -2.87 7.05
CA THR A 51 -8.69 -4.20 7.26
C THR A 51 -7.71 -5.32 6.89
N TYR A 52 -6.90 -5.11 5.85
CA TYR A 52 -5.97 -6.11 5.34
C TYR A 52 -4.82 -6.35 6.30
N LEU A 53 -4.18 -5.30 6.82
CA LEU A 53 -2.98 -5.41 7.64
C LEU A 53 -3.25 -6.16 8.96
N PRO A 54 -4.28 -5.83 9.76
CA PRO A 54 -4.62 -6.63 10.95
C PRO A 54 -4.98 -8.08 10.59
N GLY A 55 -5.65 -8.29 9.46
CA GLY A 55 -5.95 -9.62 8.96
C GLY A 55 -4.70 -10.45 8.61
N ARG A 56 -3.59 -9.81 8.22
CA ARG A 56 -2.30 -10.48 7.98
C ARG A 56 -1.59 -10.82 9.28
N VAL A 57 -1.64 -9.92 10.26
CA VAL A 57 -1.11 -10.15 11.61
C VAL A 57 -1.83 -11.31 12.28
N ALA A 58 -3.17 -11.30 12.30
CA ALA A 58 -3.98 -12.37 12.88
C ALA A 58 -3.72 -13.75 12.25
N LYS A 59 -3.33 -13.78 10.97
CA LYS A 59 -2.97 -15.02 10.24
C LYS A 59 -1.51 -15.45 10.44
N GLY A 60 -0.73 -14.74 11.26
CA GLY A 60 0.70 -14.99 11.48
C GLY A 60 1.55 -14.77 10.21
N LYS A 61 1.11 -13.88 9.31
CA LYS A 61 1.79 -13.59 8.04
C LYS A 61 2.55 -12.27 8.03
N MET A 62 2.51 -11.52 9.13
CA MET A 62 3.11 -10.21 9.33
C MET A 62 3.20 -9.93 10.84
N THR A 63 4.20 -9.17 11.31
CA THR A 63 4.26 -8.71 12.71
C THR A 63 3.48 -7.40 12.90
N GLU A 64 3.11 -7.08 14.13
CA GLU A 64 2.49 -5.77 14.46
C GLU A 64 3.39 -4.60 14.06
N GLU A 65 4.72 -4.70 14.19
CA GLU A 65 5.62 -3.58 13.80
C GLU A 65 5.72 -3.37 12.29
N GLN A 66 5.35 -4.38 11.48
CA GLN A 66 5.36 -4.31 10.03
C GLN A 66 4.04 -3.79 9.44
N ALA A 67 2.96 -3.80 10.23
CA ALA A 67 1.64 -3.32 9.86
C ALA A 67 1.55 -1.80 10.05
#